data_AF-A0A813E621-F1
#
_entry.id   AF-A0A813E621-F1
#
_cell.length_a   1.000
_cell.length_b   1.000
_cell.length_c   1.000
_cell.angle_alpha   90.00
_cell.angle_beta   90.00
_cell.angle_gamma   90.00
#
_symmetry.space_group_name_H-M   'P 1'
#
loop_
_entity.id
_entity.type
_entity.pdbx_description
1 polymer ?
#
loop_
_entity_poly.entity_id
_entity_poly.type
_entity_poly.pdbx_seq_one_letter_code
_entity_poly.pdbx_strand_id
1 'polypeptide(L)'
;AGSMAAPALPDPSECTCDPSFSGERQVSLEELAEHLTEASCWVLIRGAVWDLTPFLVDHPGGAGAILEFAGRDATAVWESLHPPE
;
A
#
# COMPACT_ATOMS: atom_id res chain seq x y z
N ALA A 1 -37.45 -11.03 -36.88
CA ALA A 1 -37.77 -11.88 -35.71
C ALA A 1 -36.52 -11.94 -34.84
N GLY A 2 -36.47 -11.13 -33.78
CA GLY A 2 -35.36 -11.14 -32.82
C GLY A 2 -35.60 -12.27 -31.82
N SER A 3 -34.68 -13.22 -31.76
CA SER A 3 -34.71 -14.28 -30.76
C SER A 3 -33.63 -13.97 -29.73
N MET A 4 -34.05 -13.62 -28.51
CA MET A 4 -33.20 -13.72 -27.33
C MET A 4 -34.02 -14.40 -26.25
N ALA A 5 -33.59 -15.60 -25.84
CA ALA A 5 -33.52 -16.00 -24.44
C ALA A 5 -32.99 -17.44 -24.31
N ALA A 6 -31.99 -17.62 -23.46
CA ALA A 6 -32.02 -18.59 -22.36
C ALA A 6 -31.04 -18.12 -21.27
N PRO A 7 -31.42 -18.11 -19.98
CA PRO A 7 -30.47 -17.88 -18.88
C PRO A 7 -30.00 -19.19 -18.23
N ALA A 8 -28.92 -19.06 -17.45
CA ALA A 8 -28.36 -19.96 -16.41
C ALA A 8 -27.27 -20.95 -16.89
N LEU A 9 -26.16 -21.17 -16.16
CA LEU A 9 -25.90 -21.12 -14.69
C LEU A 9 -24.56 -20.42 -14.35
N PRO A 10 -24.32 -19.98 -13.09
CA PRO A 10 -23.02 -19.49 -12.65
C PRO A 10 -21.97 -20.61 -12.53
N ASP A 11 -20.72 -20.29 -12.86
CA ASP A 11 -19.56 -21.20 -12.72
C ASP A 11 -19.10 -21.31 -11.26
N PRO A 12 -18.63 -22.49 -10.80
CA PRO A 12 -18.22 -22.78 -9.41
C PRO A 12 -16.90 -22.10 -8.98
N SER A 13 -16.42 -21.13 -9.76
CA SER A 13 -15.23 -20.33 -9.47
C SER A 13 -15.58 -19.02 -8.76
N GLU A 14 -16.70 -19.01 -8.02
CA GLU A 14 -16.86 -18.12 -6.87
C GLU A 14 -15.74 -18.43 -5.86
N CYS A 15 -14.52 -18.03 -6.19
CA CYS A 15 -13.50 -17.71 -5.20
C CYS A 15 -14.09 -16.57 -4.41
N THR A 16 -14.83 -16.96 -3.38
CA THR A 16 -15.19 -16.18 -2.20
C THR A 16 -13.92 -15.50 -1.70
N CYS A 17 -13.58 -14.35 -2.28
CA CYS A 17 -12.81 -13.35 -1.56
C CYS A 17 -13.75 -12.83 -0.48
N ASP A 18 -13.51 -13.33 0.72
CA ASP A 18 -14.21 -12.98 1.95
C ASP A 18 -14.37 -11.45 2.06
N PRO A 19 -15.59 -10.94 2.23
CA PRO A 19 -15.90 -9.51 2.18
C PRO A 19 -15.54 -8.78 3.49
N SER A 20 -14.58 -9.26 4.27
CA SER A 20 -14.02 -8.50 5.41
C SER A 20 -13.07 -7.38 4.95
N PHE A 21 -13.18 -6.95 3.69
CA PHE A 21 -12.39 -5.91 3.06
C PHE A 21 -12.75 -4.56 3.70
N SER A 22 -12.07 -4.23 4.80
CA SER A 22 -11.93 -2.84 5.25
C SER A 22 -11.56 -2.00 4.03
N GLY A 23 -12.24 -0.88 3.79
CA GLY A 23 -12.19 -0.08 2.56
C GLY A 23 -10.86 0.63 2.27
N GLU A 24 -9.75 -0.01 2.56
CA GLU A 24 -8.38 0.45 2.42
C GLU A 24 -7.84 -0.02 1.06
N ARG A 25 -7.16 0.88 0.34
CA ARG A 25 -6.54 0.55 -0.95
C ARG A 25 -5.37 -0.40 -0.72
N GLN A 26 -5.40 -1.56 -1.36
CA GLN A 26 -4.22 -2.42 -1.43
C GLN A 26 -3.19 -1.84 -2.40
N VAL A 27 -1.94 -1.81 -1.99
CA VAL A 27 -0.80 -1.31 -2.78
C VAL A 27 0.16 -2.48 -2.99
N SER A 28 0.55 -2.72 -4.24
CA SER A 28 1.55 -3.75 -4.56
C SER A 28 2.96 -3.25 -4.26
N LEU A 29 3.92 -4.16 -4.09
CA LEU A 29 5.32 -3.76 -3.93
C LEU A 29 5.88 -3.07 -5.17
N GLU A 30 5.38 -3.41 -6.36
CA GLU A 30 5.74 -2.78 -7.62
C GLU A 30 5.26 -1.32 -7.66
N GLU A 31 4.01 -1.07 -7.25
CA GLU A 31 3.47 0.29 -7.14
C GLU A 31 4.23 1.09 -6.08
N LEU A 32 4.46 0.51 -4.89
CA LEU A 32 5.26 1.15 -3.83
C LEU A 32 6.63 1.62 -4.37
N ALA A 33 7.31 0.79 -5.15
CA ALA A 33 8.62 1.09 -5.70
C ALA A 33 8.64 2.29 -6.66
N GLU A 34 7.49 2.74 -7.18
CA GLU A 34 7.40 3.95 -8.01
C GLU A 34 7.44 5.26 -7.18
N HIS A 35 7.18 5.17 -5.88
CA HIS A 35 7.09 6.32 -4.95
C HIS A 35 8.41 6.53 -4.18
N LEU A 36 9.49 6.77 -4.92
CA LEU A 36 10.87 6.82 -4.41
C LEU A 36 11.52 8.22 -4.35
N THR A 37 10.75 9.30 -4.49
CA THR A 37 11.30 10.67 -4.64
C THR A 37 10.76 11.66 -3.60
N GLU A 38 11.40 12.81 -3.42
CA GLU A 38 10.91 13.88 -2.53
C GLU A 38 9.50 14.38 -2.86
N ALA A 39 9.12 14.35 -4.13
CA ALA A 39 7.79 14.75 -4.58
C ALA A 39 6.74 13.63 -4.45
N SER A 40 7.18 12.41 -4.17
CA SER A 40 6.35 11.20 -4.11
C SER A 40 7.10 10.13 -3.33
N CYS A 41 6.95 10.14 -2.01
CA CYS A 41 7.74 9.34 -1.06
C CYS A 41 6.82 8.45 -0.22
N TRP A 42 6.75 7.17 -0.57
CA TRP A 42 5.99 6.18 0.20
C TRP A 42 6.92 5.18 0.84
N VAL A 43 6.52 4.63 1.98
CA VAL A 43 7.27 3.56 2.66
C VAL A 43 6.31 2.50 3.19
N LEU A 44 6.77 1.26 3.29
CA LEU A 44 6.04 0.20 3.98
C LEU A 44 6.55 0.09 5.42
N ILE A 45 5.65 0.19 6.38
CA ILE A 45 5.94 0.00 7.81
C ILE A 45 4.87 -0.92 8.39
N ARG A 46 5.30 -2.07 8.93
CA ARG A 46 4.42 -3.06 9.57
C ARG A 46 3.25 -3.54 8.69
N GLY A 47 3.53 -3.70 7.39
CA GLY A 47 2.54 -4.16 6.42
C GLY A 47 1.56 -3.09 5.92
N ALA A 48 1.68 -1.84 6.38
CA ALA A 48 0.93 -0.71 5.86
C ALA A 48 1.84 0.20 5.02
N VAL A 49 1.31 0.69 3.90
CA VAL A 49 2.00 1.69 3.06
C VAL A 49 1.58 3.08 3.53
N TRP A 50 2.58 3.93 3.78
CA TRP A 50 2.41 5.30 4.25
C TRP A 50 2.93 6.28 3.21
N ASP A 51 2.11 7.27 2.86
CA ASP A 51 2.56 8.43 2.11
C ASP A 51 3.20 9.44 3.08
N LEU A 52 4.53 9.51 3.06
CA LEU A 52 5.31 10.41 3.91
C LEU A 52 5.72 11.69 3.20
N THR A 53 5.32 11.88 1.94
CA THR A 53 5.61 13.10 1.16
C THR A 53 5.35 14.39 1.94
N PRO A 54 4.18 14.59 2.59
CA PRO A 54 3.93 15.82 3.35
C PRO A 54 4.73 15.91 4.65
N PHE A 55 5.23 14.80 5.18
CA PHE A 55 5.91 14.72 6.47
C PHE A 55 7.43 14.84 6.38
N LEU A 56 8.02 14.77 5.18
CA LEU A 56 9.48 14.81 4.98
C LEU A 56 10.15 15.98 5.70
N VAL A 57 9.53 17.16 5.68
CA VAL A 57 10.08 18.39 6.28
C VAL A 57 9.94 18.45 7.80
N ASP A 58 8.93 17.76 8.34
CA ASP A 58 8.64 17.74 9.78
C ASP A 58 9.27 16.53 10.49
N HIS A 59 9.86 15.60 9.73
CA HIS A 59 10.48 14.42 10.29
C HIS A 59 11.69 14.79 11.18
N PRO A 60 11.68 14.44 12.50
CA PRO A 60 12.76 14.82 13.42
C PRO A 60 14.14 14.25 13.05
N GLY A 61 14.18 13.10 12.37
CA GLY A 61 15.42 12.51 11.83
C GLY A 61 15.90 13.14 10.51
N GLY A 62 15.16 14.13 9.99
CA GLY A 62 15.40 14.77 8.71
C GLY A 62 14.82 13.99 7.53
N ALA A 63 14.51 14.70 6.43
CA ALA A 63 13.96 14.12 5.21
C ALA A 63 14.84 13.00 4.62
N GLY A 64 16.17 13.19 4.65
CA GLY A 64 17.13 12.23 4.09
C GLY A 64 17.03 10.83 4.70
N ALA A 65 16.68 10.72 5.99
CA ALA A 65 16.50 9.43 6.66
C ALA A 65 15.30 8.64 6.11
N ILE A 66 14.23 9.33 5.71
CA ILE A 66 13.07 8.70 5.06
C ILE A 66 13.39 8.40 3.60
N LEU A 67 13.97 9.37 2.89
CA LEU A 67 14.26 9.26 1.44
C LEU A 67 15.20 8.11 1.12
N GLU A 68 16.12 7.76 2.03
CA GLU A 68 16.94 6.57 1.86
C GLU A 68 16.06 5.35 1.63
N PHE A 69 14.90 5.27 2.30
CA PHE A 69 13.92 4.17 2.27
C PHE A 69 12.66 4.44 1.45
N ALA A 70 12.64 5.47 0.61
CA ALA A 70 11.51 5.72 -0.27
C ALA A 70 11.28 4.55 -1.25
N GLY A 71 10.03 4.15 -1.42
CA GLY A 71 9.59 3.04 -2.25
C GLY A 71 9.96 1.64 -1.73
N ARG A 72 10.30 1.50 -0.43
CA ARG A 72 10.67 0.19 0.15
C ARG A 72 10.12 -0.01 1.57
N ASP A 73 10.33 -1.22 2.08
CA ASP A 73 10.05 -1.57 3.47
C ASP A 73 11.08 -0.91 4.40
N ALA A 74 10.58 -0.10 5.34
CA ALA A 74 11.35 0.61 6.34
C ALA A 74 11.09 0.07 7.76
N THR A 75 10.36 -1.04 7.91
CA THR A 75 9.92 -1.56 9.22
C THR A 75 11.08 -1.77 10.18
N ALA A 76 12.14 -2.47 9.76
CA ALA A 76 13.26 -2.80 10.64
C ALA A 76 14.01 -1.56 11.17
N VAL A 77 14.25 -0.57 10.30
CA VAL A 77 14.91 0.69 10.71
C VAL A 77 13.98 1.55 11.55
N TRP A 78 12.70 1.60 11.20
CA TRP A 78 11.71 2.36 11.96
C TRP A 78 11.59 1.84 13.39
N GLU A 79 11.45 0.52 13.58
CA GLU A 79 11.33 -0.10 14.91
C GLU A 79 12.58 0.05 15.77
N SER A 80 13.76 0.10 15.15
CA SER A 80 15.02 0.30 15.88
C SER A 80 15.17 1.72 16.44
N LEU A 81 14.53 2.70 15.80
CA LEU A 81 14.65 4.13 16.14
C LEU A 81 13.40 4.70 16.85
N HIS A 82 12.25 4.04 16.71
CA HIS A 82 10.96 4.45 17.26
C HIS A 82 10.38 3.31 18.12
N PRO A 83 10.96 3.06 19.32
CA PRO A 83 10.38 2.09 20.24
C PRO A 83 8.95 2.53 20.63
N PRO A 84 8.03 1.57 20.88
CA PRO A 84 6.72 1.89 21.43
C PRO A 84 6.89 2.59 22.78
N GLU A 85 6.06 3.59 23.06
CA GLU A 85 5.98 4.24 24.37
C GLU A 85 5.69 3.26 25.51
#